data_AF-A0A328UAB5-F1
#
_entry.id   AF-A0A328UAB5-F1
#
_cell.length_a   1.000
_cell.length_b   1.000
_cell.length_c   1.000
_cell.angle_alpha   90.00
_cell.angle_beta   90.00
_cell.angle_gamma   90.00
#
_symmetry.space_group_name_H-M   'P 1'
#
loop_
_entity.id
_entity.type
_entity.pdbx_description
1 polymer ?
#
loop_
_entity_poly.entity_id
_entity_poly.type
_entity_poly.pdbx_seq_one_letter_code
_entity_poly.pdbx_strand_id
1 'polypeptide(L)'
;MSPLIGAIMLYLVALMAFMFGTVVFIRYAVNRAIGQKHRLLEEIMETGKLPQVWLDGAMRPSETEKQVKSLATYVRKTRLVDSEETRTLLLTRLENARSLGKE
;
A
#
# COMPACT_ATOMS: atom_id res chain seq x y z
N MET A 1 9.18 -49.12 -9.38
CA MET A 1 9.36 -48.02 -8.42
C MET A 1 8.41 -48.26 -7.26
N SER A 2 8.84 -48.11 -6.01
CA SER A 2 7.94 -48.35 -4.88
C SER A 2 6.85 -47.27 -4.85
N PRO A 3 5.59 -47.62 -4.54
CA PRO A 3 4.49 -46.65 -4.49
C PRO A 3 4.75 -45.53 -3.47
N LEU A 4 5.56 -45.79 -2.43
CA LEU A 4 5.99 -44.78 -1.46
C LEU A 4 6.86 -43.70 -2.11
N ILE A 5 7.77 -44.08 -3.02
CA ILE A 5 8.65 -43.11 -3.71
C ILE A 5 7.81 -42.18 -4.58
N GLY A 6 6.79 -42.71 -5.25
CA GLY A 6 5.85 -41.91 -6.05
C GLY A 6 5.07 -40.90 -5.20
N ALA A 7 4.57 -41.33 -4.04
CA ALA A 7 3.85 -40.45 -3.11
C ALA A 7 4.75 -39.33 -2.55
N ILE A 8 6.01 -39.65 -2.19
CA ILE A 8 6.96 -38.67 -1.68
C ILE A 8 7.32 -37.63 -2.74
N MET A 9 7.57 -38.05 -3.99
CA MET A 9 7.83 -37.15 -5.11
C MET A 9 6.67 -36.19 -5.35
N LEU A 10 5.43 -36.71 -5.35
CA LEU A 10 4.24 -35.89 -5.56
C LEU A 10 4.05 -34.87 -4.43
N TYR A 11 4.30 -35.27 -3.18
CA TYR A 11 4.27 -34.37 -2.04
C TYR A 11 5.30 -33.24 -2.13
N LEU A 12 6.54 -33.55 -2.55
CA LEU A 12 7.58 -32.54 -2.73
C LEU A 12 7.23 -31.52 -3.82
N VAL A 13 6.65 -31.98 -4.93
CA VAL A 13 6.19 -31.09 -6.01
C VAL A 13 5.04 -30.21 -5.52
N ALA A 14 4.09 -30.77 -4.76
CA ALA A 14 3.00 -29.99 -4.17
C ALA A 14 3.50 -28.93 -3.18
N LEU A 15 4.50 -29.28 -2.35
CA LEU A 15 5.14 -28.32 -1.43
C LEU A 15 5.84 -27.19 -2.18
N MET A 16 6.62 -27.52 -3.22
CA MET A 16 7.29 -26.49 -4.03
C MET A 16 6.29 -25.55 -4.70
N ALA A 17 5.22 -26.10 -5.28
CA ALA A 17 4.16 -25.30 -5.88
C ALA A 17 3.47 -24.40 -4.84
N PHE A 18 3.22 -24.92 -3.64
CA PHE A 18 2.64 -24.15 -2.54
C PHE A 18 3.55 -22.99 -2.11
N MET A 19 4.84 -23.25 -1.90
CA MET A 19 5.80 -22.19 -1.53
C MET A 19 5.92 -21.11 -2.61
N PHE A 20 5.93 -21.51 -3.88
CA PHE A 20 5.96 -20.55 -4.98
C PHE A 20 4.68 -19.71 -5.03
N GLY A 21 3.54 -20.36 -4.83
CA GLY A 21 2.23 -19.71 -4.75
C GLY A 21 2.15 -18.68 -3.63
N THR A 22 2.68 -18.99 -2.44
CA THR A 22 2.66 -18.05 -1.30
C THR A 22 3.54 -16.83 -1.56
N VAL A 23 4.73 -16.99 -2.15
CA VAL A 23 5.61 -15.86 -2.47
C VAL A 23 4.96 -14.93 -3.50
N VAL A 24 4.39 -15.48 -4.58
CA VAL A 24 3.68 -14.69 -5.60
C VAL A 24 2.47 -13.99 -4.99
N PHE A 25 1.71 -14.70 -4.15
CA PHE A 25 0.55 -14.14 -3.47
C PHE A 25 0.93 -12.97 -2.55
N ILE A 26 1.97 -13.13 -1.72
CA ILE A 26 2.45 -12.06 -0.84
C ILE A 26 2.90 -10.86 -1.67
N ARG A 27 3.69 -11.07 -2.73
CA ARG A 27 4.15 -9.98 -3.60
C ARG A 27 2.98 -9.26 -4.28
N TYR A 28 1.99 -9.99 -4.75
CA TYR A 28 0.78 -9.44 -5.34
C TYR A 28 -0.04 -8.63 -4.32
N ALA A 29 -0.27 -9.19 -3.12
CA ALA A 29 -1.00 -8.54 -2.04
C ALA A 29 -0.29 -7.26 -1.59
N VAL A 30 1.03 -7.32 -1.45
CA VAL A 30 1.88 -6.16 -1.09
C VAL A 30 1.81 -5.10 -2.17
N ASN A 31 2.02 -5.43 -3.44
CA ASN A 31 1.94 -4.46 -4.53
C ASN A 31 0.56 -3.81 -4.61
N ARG A 32 -0.51 -4.56 -4.37
CA ARG A 32 -1.86 -4.01 -4.38
C ARG A 32 -2.12 -3.09 -3.18
N ALA A 33 -1.69 -3.48 -1.97
CA ALA A 33 -1.97 -2.72 -0.75
C ALA A 33 -1.04 -1.51 -0.55
N ILE A 34 0.25 -1.66 -0.86
CA ILE A 34 1.28 -0.63 -0.70
C ILE A 34 1.33 0.28 -1.93
N GLY A 35 1.24 -0.31 -3.14
CA GLY A 35 1.32 0.46 -4.38
C GLY A 35 0.23 1.52 -4.49
N GLN A 36 -1.01 1.21 -4.07
CA GLN A 36 -2.09 2.20 -4.05
C GLN A 36 -1.79 3.36 -3.10
N LYS A 37 -1.30 3.07 -1.88
CA LYS A 37 -0.99 4.11 -0.89
C LYS A 37 0.19 4.97 -1.32
N HIS A 38 1.21 4.38 -1.94
CA HIS A 38 2.33 5.13 -2.51
C HIS A 38 1.91 6.00 -3.68
N ARG A 39 1.07 5.49 -4.60
CA ARG A 39 0.56 6.31 -5.71
C ARG A 39 -0.22 7.52 -5.23
N LEU A 40 -1.06 7.36 -4.21
CA LEU A 40 -1.81 8.46 -3.61
C LEU A 40 -0.90 9.45 -2.89
N LEU A 41 0.16 8.96 -2.23
CA LEU A 41 1.16 9.83 -1.59
C LEU A 41 1.94 10.62 -2.64
N GLU A 42 2.32 9.99 -3.75
CA GLU A 42 3.04 10.60 -4.87
C GLU A 42 2.20 11.68 -5.55
N GLU A 43 0.92 11.39 -5.81
CA GLU A 43 -0.04 12.36 -6.36
C GLU A 43 -0.20 13.59 -5.44
N ILE A 44 -0.31 13.40 -4.11
CA ILE A 44 -0.38 14.50 -3.14
C ILE A 44 0.94 15.28 -3.07
N MET A 45 2.08 14.59 -3.20
CA MET A 45 3.40 15.22 -3.19
C MET A 45 3.62 16.10 -4.40
N GLU A 46 3.25 15.62 -5.59
CA GLU A 46 3.43 16.34 -6.86
C GLU A 46 2.44 17.51 -6.98
N THR A 47 1.16 17.27 -6.66
CA THR A 47 0.11 18.28 -6.90
C THR A 47 -0.11 19.22 -5.72
N GLY A 48 0.27 18.81 -4.50
CA GLY A 48 -0.09 19.52 -3.27
C GLY A 48 -1.59 19.56 -2.99
N LYS A 49 -2.40 18.81 -3.76
CA LYS A 49 -3.86 18.76 -3.69
C LYS A 49 -4.32 17.36 -3.34
N LEU A 50 -5.59 17.24 -2.98
CA LEU A 50 -6.22 15.94 -2.74
C LEU A 50 -6.29 15.14 -4.06
N PRO A 51 -6.10 13.81 -4.03
CA PRO A 51 -6.18 12.95 -5.20
C PRO A 51 -7.51 13.11 -5.94
N GLN A 52 -7.46 13.18 -7.27
CA GLN A 52 -8.67 13.34 -8.10
C GLN A 52 -9.68 12.21 -7.87
N VAL A 53 -9.18 11.00 -7.63
CA VAL A 53 -10.01 9.83 -7.31
C VAL A 53 -10.87 10.00 -6.05
N TRP A 54 -10.53 10.92 -5.14
CA TRP A 54 -11.35 11.23 -3.97
C TRP A 54 -12.35 12.36 -4.26
N LEU A 55 -11.99 13.28 -5.15
CA LEU A 55 -12.82 14.41 -5.54
C LEU A 55 -13.93 13.98 -6.53
N ASP A 56 -13.62 13.14 -7.51
CA ASP A 56 -14.56 12.64 -8.52
C ASP A 56 -15.61 11.70 -7.93
N GLY A 57 -15.32 11.05 -6.80
CA GLY A 57 -16.17 10.04 -6.18
C GLY A 57 -17.31 10.58 -5.32
N ALA A 58 -17.56 11.89 -5.28
CA ALA A 58 -18.49 12.54 -4.34
C ALA A 58 -18.23 12.13 -2.88
N MET A 59 -16.96 11.93 -2.52
CA MET A 59 -16.57 11.48 -1.20
C MET A 59 -16.92 12.55 -0.16
N ARG A 60 -17.53 12.14 0.96
CA ARG A 60 -17.88 13.09 2.02
C ARG A 60 -16.59 13.70 2.62
N PRO A 61 -16.58 14.98 3.02
CA PRO A 61 -15.41 15.62 3.61
C PRO A 61 -14.83 14.86 4.82
N SER A 62 -15.69 14.21 5.60
CA SER A 62 -15.30 13.38 6.75
C SER A 62 -14.61 12.07 6.37
N GLU A 63 -14.88 11.53 5.18
CA GLU A 63 -14.24 10.32 4.67
C GLU A 63 -12.87 10.65 4.09
N THR A 64 -12.75 11.78 3.38
CA THR A 64 -11.48 12.33 2.92
C THR A 64 -10.52 12.57 4.08
N GLU A 65 -11.02 13.13 5.19
CA GLU A 65 -10.24 13.34 6.41
C GLU A 65 -9.74 12.02 7.02
N LYS A 66 -10.58 10.98 7.03
CA LYS A 66 -10.17 9.63 7.46
C LYS A 66 -9.09 9.06 6.55
N GLN A 67 -9.17 9.25 5.24
CA GLN A 67 -8.17 8.77 4.29
C GLN A 67 -6.83 9.48 4.47
N VAL A 68 -6.82 10.81 4.61
CA VAL A 68 -5.60 11.57 4.89
C VAL A 68 -4.97 11.12 6.21
N LYS A 69 -5.77 10.92 7.27
CA LYS A 69 -5.28 10.39 8.56
C LYS A 69 -4.69 8.98 8.43
N SER A 70 -5.31 8.13 7.60
CA SER A 70 -4.81 6.79 7.29
C SER A 70 -3.46 6.84 6.57
N LEU A 71 -3.30 7.72 5.59
CA LEU A 71 -2.02 7.95 4.90
C LEU A 71 -0.94 8.48 5.85
N ALA A 72 -1.26 9.47 6.69
CA ALA A 72 -0.33 9.97 7.70
C ALA A 72 0.12 8.87 8.68
N THR A 73 -0.82 8.00 9.10
CA THR A 73 -0.50 6.84 9.94
C THR A 73 0.38 5.84 9.22
N TYR A 74 0.13 5.60 7.93
CA TYR A 74 0.95 4.73 7.09
C TYR A 74 2.38 5.27 6.94
N VAL A 75 2.54 6.55 6.61
CA VAL A 75 3.84 7.22 6.53
C VAL A 75 4.60 7.11 7.86
N ARG A 76 3.92 7.31 9.00
CA ARG A 76 4.54 7.18 10.33
C ARG A 76 4.96 5.76 10.71
N LYS A 77 4.28 4.72 10.21
CA LYS A 77 4.55 3.33 10.60
C LYS A 77 5.44 2.59 9.61
N THR A 78 5.45 3.01 8.35
CA THR A 78 6.17 2.28 7.32
C THR A 78 7.69 2.48 7.44
N ARG A 79 8.43 1.40 7.17
CA ARG A 79 9.89 1.42 6.99
C ARG A 79 10.29 1.70 5.53
N LEU A 80 9.31 1.92 4.64
CA LEU A 80 9.51 2.14 3.21
C LEU A 80 9.80 3.61 2.85
N VAL A 81 9.83 4.50 3.84
CA VAL A 81 10.25 5.90 3.63
C VAL A 81 11.72 6.00 3.98
N ASP A 82 12.54 6.34 3.00
CA ASP A 82 14.02 6.26 3.05
C ASP A 82 14.66 7.15 4.12
N SER A 83 14.04 8.27 4.51
CA SER A 83 14.59 9.18 5.52
C SER A 83 13.52 9.83 6.40
N GLU A 84 13.92 10.20 7.63
CA GLU A 84 13.08 10.99 8.54
C GLU A 84 12.77 12.39 7.98
N GLU A 85 13.65 12.95 7.15
CA GLU A 85 13.42 14.21 6.44
C GLU A 85 12.30 14.06 5.40
N THR A 86 12.32 12.98 4.61
CA THR A 86 11.24 12.66 3.67
C THR A 86 9.93 12.40 4.41
N ARG A 87 10.00 11.74 5.57
CA ARG A 87 8.82 11.45 6.41
C ARG A 87 8.17 12.74 6.91
N THR A 88 8.96 13.68 7.44
CA THR A 88 8.46 14.98 7.92
C THR A 88 7.89 15.81 6.78
N LEU A 89 8.58 15.89 5.64
CA LEU A 89 8.10 16.56 4.44
C LEU A 89 6.73 16.01 3.96
N LEU A 90 6.60 14.68 3.89
CA LEU A 90 5.36 14.01 3.51
C LEU A 90 4.20 14.35 4.46
N LEU A 91 4.46 14.35 5.76
CA LEU A 91 3.45 14.67 6.76
C LEU A 91 2.98 16.13 6.66
N THR A 92 3.91 17.08 6.47
CA THR A 92 3.58 18.49 6.25
C THR A 92 2.76 18.68 4.98
N ARG A 93 3.09 17.99 3.89
CA ARG A 93 2.33 18.05 2.63
C ARG A 93 0.92 17.49 2.78
N LEU A 94 0.76 16.38 3.50
CA LEU A 94 -0.56 15.80 3.82
C LEU A 94 -1.42 16.75 4.66
N GLU A 95 -0.81 17.48 5.60
CA GLU A 95 -1.51 18.46 6.43
C GLU A 95 -1.98 19.67 5.61
N ASN A 96 -1.12 20.19 4.73
CA ASN A 96 -1.47 21.28 3.82
C ASN A 96 -2.56 20.88 2.81
N ALA A 97 -2.50 19.66 2.25
CA ALA A 97 -3.55 19.16 1.36
C ALA A 97 -4.90 19.02 2.09
N ARG A 98 -4.88 18.68 3.38
CA ARG A 98 -6.09 18.63 4.22
C ARG A 98 -6.67 20.01 4.50
N SER A 99 -5.83 21.03 4.75
CA SER A 99 -6.33 22.39 4.99
C SER A 99 -6.93 22.99 3.72
N LEU A 100 -6.32 22.76 2.56
CA LEU A 100 -6.81 23.23 1.26
C LEU A 100 -8.15 22.58 0.85
N GLY A 101 -8.41 21.34 1.28
CA GLY A 101 -9.70 20.69 1.03
C GLY A 101 -10.85 21.15 1.93
N LYS A 102 -10.60 22.07 2.87
CA LYS A 102 -11.62 22.65 3.76
C LYS A 102 -12.07 24.05 3.36
N GLU A 103 -11.32 24.73 2.50
CA GLU A 103 -11.69 26.01 1.87
C GLU A 103 -12.59 25.78 0.65
#